data_AF-A0AAN6BL76-F1
#
_entry.id   AF-A0AAN6BL76-F1
#
_cell.length_a   1.000
_cell.length_b   1.000
_cell.length_c   1.000
_cell.angle_alpha   90.00
_cell.angle_beta   90.00
_cell.angle_gamma   90.00
#
_symmetry.space_group_name_H-M   'P 1'
#
loop_
_entity.id
_entity.type
_entity.pdbx_description
1 polymer ?
#
loop_
_entity_poly.entity_id
_entity_poly.type
_entity_poly.pdbx_seq_one_letter_code
_entity_poly.pdbx_strand_id
1 'polypeptide(L)'
;MRKALDLWQWLRTPLRILITLHGLNVGAWGGMLFLLLCNAAPAMCDPSCNDPDSPRQKWIEIDSQILNALFCIPGFGLAPWRMRASTFGSAGGLVKTPLLLLVYAIRTVRGNRGCLRRHAPDVENELAGVVQCFEHGVPSLLSSLSGVKFIDRLHAFYLADSHTDSFSQEAYALAILSDTVPSTGGVSTRTFLSSMARSLFISAGALAFSHNSAASGWSQKVSPYASGYHLQAALLTRNAATATYLLHTLWGSIGDPAHGNYTGCTWETLDTSGRPGLGAPTSLCHAWGSAPTAELSRHVGGIRAATPGFRRWKVEPVTLGLQWARGRHPVPGGVIQVDWSFDRDGLLTMTVNAPVDTNGTVLLPRPLQVLLKRYQVSGAVRKDIPGSLLFRQYSVLMGVFMERLWIRVEGLMVAYQLR
;
A
#
# COMPACT_ATOMS: atom_id res chain seq x y z
N MET A 1 31.64 -40.40 -5.18
CA MET A 1 32.71 -39.90 -6.08
C MET A 1 32.20 -39.03 -7.22
N ARG A 2 31.20 -39.44 -8.04
CA ARG A 2 30.69 -38.64 -9.18
C ARG A 2 30.21 -37.21 -8.80
N LYS A 3 29.35 -37.06 -7.78
CA LYS A 3 28.88 -35.73 -7.31
C LYS A 3 30.00 -34.78 -6.83
N ALA A 4 31.07 -35.31 -6.25
CA ALA A 4 32.22 -34.52 -5.82
C ALA A 4 33.09 -34.08 -7.01
N LEU A 5 33.20 -34.94 -8.03
CA LEU A 5 33.82 -34.59 -9.31
C LEU A 5 33.03 -33.48 -10.04
N ASP A 6 31.70 -33.55 -9.99
CA ASP A 6 30.81 -32.57 -10.65
C ASP A 6 30.87 -31.19 -9.97
N LEU A 7 30.91 -31.15 -8.62
CA LEU A 7 31.12 -29.91 -7.87
C LEU A 7 32.51 -29.32 -8.12
N TRP A 8 33.54 -30.17 -8.17
CA TRP A 8 34.91 -29.75 -8.48
C TRP A 8 35.02 -29.20 -9.90
N GLN A 9 34.34 -29.80 -10.88
CA GLN A 9 34.28 -29.30 -12.25
C GLN A 9 33.48 -27.99 -12.36
N TRP A 10 32.42 -27.82 -11.56
CA TRP A 10 31.66 -26.57 -11.47
C TRP A 10 32.51 -25.41 -10.93
N LEU A 11 33.28 -25.64 -9.87
CA LEU A 11 34.10 -24.62 -9.21
C LEU A 11 35.40 -24.25 -9.95
N ARG A 12 35.67 -24.80 -11.14
CA ARG A 12 36.89 -24.48 -11.91
C ARG A 12 36.91 -23.10 -12.54
N THR A 13 35.76 -22.42 -12.67
CA THR A 13 35.72 -21.07 -13.24
C THR A 13 35.55 -20.00 -12.16
N PRO A 14 36.30 -18.88 -12.21
CA PRO A 14 36.20 -17.81 -11.20
C PRO A 14 34.77 -17.31 -10.99
N LEU A 15 33.98 -17.22 -12.08
CA LEU A 15 32.58 -16.81 -12.02
C LEU A 15 31.70 -17.81 -11.24
N ARG A 16 31.89 -19.12 -11.43
CA ARG A 16 31.10 -20.14 -10.73
C ARG A 16 31.48 -20.24 -9.26
N ILE A 17 32.74 -19.97 -8.91
CA ILE A 17 33.16 -19.80 -7.51
C ILE A 17 32.42 -18.62 -6.88
N LEU A 18 32.40 -17.45 -7.53
CA LEU A 18 31.70 -16.26 -7.02
C LEU A 18 30.19 -16.50 -6.86
N ILE A 19 29.54 -17.16 -7.82
CA ILE A 19 28.11 -17.53 -7.71
C ILE A 19 27.87 -18.46 -6.53
N THR A 20 28.75 -19.44 -6.32
CA THR A 20 28.63 -20.40 -5.21
C THR A 20 28.84 -19.71 -3.87
N LEU A 21 29.86 -18.85 -3.74
CA LEU A 21 30.09 -18.04 -2.54
C LEU A 21 28.93 -17.09 -2.24
N HIS A 22 28.34 -16.48 -3.27
CA HIS A 22 27.16 -15.63 -3.13
C HIS A 22 25.94 -16.42 -2.65
N GLY A 23 25.65 -17.58 -3.26
CA GLY A 23 24.55 -18.45 -2.85
C GLY A 23 24.69 -18.98 -1.42
N LEU A 24 25.91 -19.32 -1.01
CA LEU A 24 26.21 -19.71 0.37
C LEU A 24 26.00 -18.53 1.34
N ASN A 25 26.38 -17.31 0.96
CA ASN A 25 26.10 -16.12 1.77
C ASN A 25 24.59 -15.86 1.92
N VAL A 26 23.84 -15.89 0.81
CA VAL A 26 22.38 -15.73 0.84
C VAL A 26 21.72 -16.78 1.73
N GLY A 27 22.14 -18.04 1.60
CA GLY A 27 21.65 -19.14 2.44
C GLY A 27 22.01 -18.98 3.92
N ALA A 28 23.24 -18.54 4.23
CA ALA A 28 23.70 -18.35 5.60
C ALA A 28 22.95 -17.20 6.30
N TRP A 29 22.90 -16.02 5.69
CA TRP A 29 22.19 -14.86 6.26
C TRP A 29 20.68 -15.05 6.29
N GLY A 30 20.10 -15.68 5.26
CA GLY A 30 18.68 -16.03 5.24
C GLY A 30 18.31 -17.09 6.27
N GLY A 31 19.18 -18.08 6.47
CA GLY A 31 19.04 -19.10 7.51
C GLY A 31 19.12 -18.51 8.92
N MET A 32 20.06 -17.60 9.17
CA MET A 32 20.17 -16.89 10.45
C MET A 32 18.92 -16.08 10.74
N LEU A 33 18.44 -15.28 9.79
CA LEU A 33 17.21 -14.51 9.93
C LEU A 33 16.00 -15.41 10.26
N PHE A 34 15.86 -16.55 9.57
CA PHE A 34 14.82 -17.53 9.87
C PHE A 34 14.93 -18.08 11.29
N LEU A 35 16.13 -18.45 11.75
CA LEU A 35 16.36 -18.93 13.11
C LEU A 35 16.03 -17.88 14.18
N LEU A 36 16.36 -16.61 13.94
CA LEU A 36 16.03 -15.50 14.84
C LEU A 36 14.51 -15.25 14.90
N LEU A 37 13.83 -15.32 13.75
CA LEU A 37 12.36 -15.16 13.67
C LEU A 37 11.63 -16.31 14.37
N CYS A 38 12.13 -17.54 14.25
CA CYS A 38 11.61 -18.73 14.93
C CYS A 38 12.01 -18.84 16.41
N ASN A 39 12.71 -17.86 16.95
CA ASN A 39 13.18 -17.85 18.35
C ASN A 39 14.09 -19.05 18.70
N ALA A 40 14.88 -19.52 17.73
CA ALA A 40 15.76 -20.67 17.87
C ALA A 40 17.05 -20.38 18.67
N ALA A 41 17.27 -19.12 19.09
CA ALA A 41 18.38 -18.68 19.92
C ALA A 41 17.89 -17.90 21.16
N PRO A 42 17.34 -18.58 22.19
CA PRO A 42 16.76 -17.93 23.38
C PRO A 42 17.76 -17.08 24.19
N ALA A 43 19.07 -17.38 24.09
CA ALA A 43 20.14 -16.63 24.74
C ALA A 43 20.26 -15.17 24.24
N MET A 44 19.65 -14.82 23.11
CA MET A 44 19.65 -13.47 22.54
C MET A 44 18.45 -12.61 23.00
N CYS A 45 17.62 -13.15 23.89
CA CYS A 45 16.42 -12.51 24.41
C CYS A 45 16.63 -11.86 25.79
N ASP A 46 17.61 -10.97 25.88
CA ASP A 46 17.89 -10.19 27.10
C ASP A 46 17.70 -8.69 26.79
N PRO A 47 16.85 -7.94 27.52
CA PRO A 47 16.00 -8.34 28.65
C PRO A 47 14.70 -9.08 28.24
N SER A 48 14.29 -9.01 26.97
CA SER A 48 13.21 -9.84 26.41
C SER A 48 13.36 -10.00 24.89
N CYS A 49 12.76 -11.03 24.29
CA CYS A 49 12.86 -11.28 22.84
C CYS A 49 12.28 -10.16 21.95
N ASN A 50 11.41 -9.33 22.52
CA ASN A 50 10.73 -8.24 21.83
C ASN A 50 11.24 -6.86 22.27
N ASP A 51 12.27 -6.83 23.12
CA ASP A 51 12.90 -5.59 23.52
C ASP A 51 13.65 -4.99 22.31
N PRO A 52 13.44 -3.71 21.96
CA PRO A 52 14.14 -3.06 20.85
C PRO A 52 15.66 -3.11 20.97
N ASP A 53 16.18 -3.12 22.19
CA ASP A 53 17.61 -3.16 22.48
C ASP A 53 18.15 -4.58 22.64
N SER A 54 17.30 -5.60 22.56
CA SER A 54 17.74 -6.99 22.64
C SER A 54 18.72 -7.33 21.52
N PRO A 55 19.73 -8.19 21.80
CA PRO A 55 20.61 -8.71 20.77
C PRO A 55 19.84 -9.31 19.59
N ARG A 56 18.71 -9.97 19.85
CA ARG A 56 17.85 -10.54 18.80
C ARG A 56 17.34 -9.50 17.81
N GLN A 57 16.75 -8.39 18.26
CA GLN A 57 16.21 -7.36 17.37
C GLN A 57 17.32 -6.68 16.55
N LYS A 58 18.47 -6.43 17.18
CA LYS A 58 19.66 -5.90 16.50
C LYS A 58 20.15 -6.80 15.38
N TRP A 59 20.21 -8.12 15.62
CA TRP A 59 20.61 -9.07 14.59
C TRP A 59 19.56 -9.27 13.49
N ILE A 60 18.26 -9.20 13.81
CA ILE A 60 17.18 -9.21 12.80
C ILE A 60 17.33 -8.03 11.84
N GLU A 61 17.62 -6.83 12.35
CA GLU A 61 17.84 -5.65 11.52
C GLU A 61 19.09 -5.79 10.63
N ILE A 62 20.21 -6.22 11.21
CA ILE A 62 21.47 -6.45 10.48
C ILE A 62 21.29 -7.49 9.37
N ASP A 63 20.69 -8.64 9.68
CA ASP A 63 20.46 -9.72 8.72
C ASP A 63 19.53 -9.26 7.60
N SER A 64 18.49 -8.49 7.92
CA SER A 64 17.55 -7.94 6.93
C SER A 64 18.23 -6.97 5.97
N GLN A 65 19.09 -6.08 6.47
CA GLN A 65 19.86 -5.15 5.64
C GLN A 65 20.86 -5.89 4.73
N ILE A 66 21.57 -6.88 5.25
CA ILE A 66 22.53 -7.67 4.48
C ILE A 66 21.84 -8.51 3.41
N LEU A 67 20.73 -9.17 3.75
CA LEU A 67 19.97 -9.97 2.80
C LEU A 67 19.40 -9.09 1.66
N ASN A 68 18.89 -7.90 2.00
CA ASN A 68 18.43 -6.92 1.03
C ASN A 68 19.56 -6.46 0.10
N ALA A 69 20.76 -6.19 0.65
CA ALA A 69 21.94 -5.85 -0.15
C ALA A 69 22.37 -7.00 -1.07
N LEU A 70 22.37 -8.24 -0.57
CA LEU A 70 22.69 -9.43 -1.35
C LEU A 70 21.70 -9.64 -2.51
N PHE A 71 20.40 -9.45 -2.30
CA PHE A 71 19.41 -9.57 -3.39
C PHE A 71 19.52 -8.44 -4.43
N CYS A 72 20.07 -7.29 -4.05
CA CYS A 72 20.38 -6.22 -4.99
C CYS A 72 21.55 -6.57 -5.93
N ILE A 73 22.54 -7.37 -5.50
CA ILE A 73 23.76 -7.68 -6.26
C ILE A 73 23.48 -8.42 -7.59
N PRO A 74 22.67 -9.50 -7.66
CA PRO A 74 22.27 -10.11 -8.93
C PRO A 74 21.52 -9.15 -9.85
N GLY A 75 20.76 -8.21 -9.26
CA GLY A 75 20.09 -7.12 -9.99
C GLY A 75 21.07 -6.20 -10.72
N PHE A 76 22.22 -5.89 -10.10
CA PHE A 76 23.28 -5.05 -10.68
C PHE A 76 24.27 -5.81 -11.56
N GLY A 77 24.69 -7.02 -11.16
CA GLY A 77 25.69 -7.82 -11.88
C GLY A 77 25.19 -8.38 -13.22
N LEU A 78 23.88 -8.61 -13.34
CA LEU A 78 23.25 -9.02 -14.60
C LEU A 78 22.83 -7.83 -15.47
N ALA A 79 23.01 -6.58 -15.03
CA ALA A 79 22.63 -5.40 -15.80
C ALA A 79 23.26 -5.35 -17.21
N PRO A 80 24.55 -5.71 -17.43
CA PRO A 80 25.13 -5.71 -18.77
C PRO A 80 24.56 -6.80 -19.69
N TRP A 81 24.28 -8.00 -19.17
CA TRP A 81 23.64 -9.07 -19.94
C TRP A 81 22.16 -8.79 -20.22
N ARG A 82 21.48 -8.11 -19.29
CA ARG A 82 20.10 -7.62 -19.44
C ARG A 82 19.99 -6.44 -20.41
N MET A 83 21.05 -5.65 -20.59
CA MET A 83 21.15 -4.64 -21.66
C MET A 83 21.47 -5.27 -23.02
N ARG A 84 22.18 -6.40 -23.07
CA ARG A 84 22.49 -7.12 -24.32
C ARG A 84 21.34 -7.96 -24.86
N ALA A 85 20.44 -8.45 -24.00
CA ALA A 85 19.21 -9.12 -24.40
C ALA A 85 18.18 -8.18 -25.07
N SER A 86 18.43 -6.88 -25.09
CA SER A 86 17.57 -5.88 -25.77
C SER A 86 17.65 -5.92 -27.30
N THR A 87 18.56 -6.72 -27.89
CA THR A 87 18.64 -6.88 -29.36
C THR A 87 18.11 -8.21 -29.87
N PHE A 88 17.64 -9.14 -29.02
CA PHE A 88 17.01 -10.38 -29.48
C PHE A 88 15.86 -10.82 -28.56
N GLY A 89 14.66 -10.84 -29.14
CA GLY A 89 13.44 -11.58 -28.79
C GLY A 89 13.22 -12.11 -27.37
N SER A 90 12.06 -11.72 -26.82
CA SER A 90 11.16 -12.52 -25.96
C SER A 90 11.69 -13.09 -24.63
N ALA A 91 11.27 -12.49 -23.51
CA ALA A 91 10.59 -13.16 -22.37
C ALA A 91 10.69 -12.31 -21.08
N GLY A 92 9.56 -12.11 -20.40
CA GLY A 92 9.49 -11.83 -18.96
C GLY A 92 9.62 -10.37 -18.53
N GLY A 93 8.48 -9.75 -18.17
CA GLY A 93 8.47 -8.54 -17.37
C GLY A 93 9.00 -8.81 -15.96
N LEU A 94 10.07 -8.09 -15.60
CA LEU A 94 10.58 -7.78 -14.26
C LEU A 94 11.87 -6.99 -14.57
N VAL A 95 12.22 -5.95 -13.80
CA VAL A 95 13.45 -5.13 -13.94
C VAL A 95 13.31 -3.85 -14.80
N LYS A 96 12.38 -2.96 -14.46
CA LYS A 96 12.58 -1.52 -14.76
C LYS A 96 12.58 -0.60 -13.54
N THR A 97 12.23 -1.09 -12.36
CA THR A 97 12.07 -0.23 -11.17
C THR A 97 13.35 0.04 -10.37
N PRO A 98 14.33 -0.88 -10.19
CA PRO A 98 15.50 -0.57 -9.37
C PRO A 98 16.65 0.14 -10.11
N LEU A 99 16.77 -0.03 -11.44
CA LEU A 99 17.90 0.51 -12.22
C LEU A 99 17.73 2.01 -12.57
N LEU A 100 16.49 2.45 -12.78
CA LEU A 100 16.18 3.87 -12.95
C LEU A 100 16.39 4.63 -11.63
N LEU A 101 16.08 4.03 -10.48
CA LEU A 101 16.35 4.65 -9.17
C LEU A 101 17.86 4.78 -8.88
N LEU A 102 18.70 3.82 -9.26
CA LEU A 102 20.15 3.91 -8.98
C LEU A 102 20.96 4.70 -10.02
N VAL A 103 20.67 4.59 -11.34
CA VAL A 103 21.35 5.44 -12.35
C VAL A 103 20.97 6.91 -12.16
N TYR A 104 19.75 7.18 -11.69
CA TYR A 104 19.33 8.51 -11.30
C TYR A 104 20.00 8.92 -9.98
N ALA A 105 20.03 8.09 -8.93
CA ALA A 105 20.76 8.40 -7.69
C ALA A 105 22.25 8.73 -7.93
N ILE A 106 22.94 7.99 -8.82
CA ILE A 106 24.35 8.24 -9.14
C ILE A 106 24.56 9.50 -10.00
N ARG A 107 23.61 9.83 -10.90
CA ARG A 107 23.63 11.12 -11.63
C ARG A 107 23.27 12.31 -10.74
N THR A 108 22.35 12.15 -9.79
CA THR A 108 21.97 13.17 -8.80
C THR A 108 23.13 13.44 -7.82
N VAL A 109 23.88 12.41 -7.42
CA VAL A 109 25.10 12.57 -6.59
C VAL A 109 26.24 13.26 -7.35
N ARG A 110 26.35 13.08 -8.68
CA ARG A 110 27.35 13.82 -9.50
C ARG A 110 26.93 15.25 -9.83
N GLY A 111 25.63 15.54 -9.94
CA GLY A 111 25.09 16.90 -10.18
C GLY A 111 25.06 17.80 -8.94
N ASN A 112 24.98 17.23 -7.73
CA ASN A 112 24.80 17.99 -6.46
C ASN A 112 26.07 18.19 -5.63
N ARG A 113 27.25 18.31 -6.26
CA ARG A 113 28.50 18.67 -5.54
C ARG A 113 28.47 20.08 -4.90
N GLY A 114 27.45 20.89 -5.19
CA GLY A 114 27.28 22.23 -4.61
C GLY A 114 26.59 22.29 -3.24
N CYS A 115 25.67 21.36 -2.93
CA CYS A 115 24.88 21.43 -1.69
C CYS A 115 25.57 20.76 -0.48
N LEU A 116 26.36 19.71 -0.71
CA LEU A 116 27.01 18.92 0.36
C LEU A 116 28.25 19.59 1.00
N ARG A 117 28.61 20.83 0.62
CA ARG A 117 29.85 21.49 1.07
C ARG A 117 29.69 22.57 2.14
N ARG A 118 28.49 22.81 2.70
CA ARG A 118 28.29 23.92 3.66
C ARG A 118 27.83 23.56 5.07
N HIS A 119 27.54 22.31 5.40
CA HIS A 119 27.07 22.00 6.76
C HIS A 119 27.73 20.73 7.32
N ALA A 120 28.60 20.95 8.31
CA ALA A 120 28.93 20.06 9.42
C ALA A 120 28.88 20.95 10.68
N PRO A 121 28.56 20.47 11.91
CA PRO A 121 28.60 19.09 12.39
C PRO A 121 27.39 18.75 13.30
N ASP A 122 26.30 18.18 12.79
CA ASP A 122 25.26 17.58 13.64
C ASP A 122 24.41 16.61 12.80
N VAL A 123 24.24 15.38 13.29
CA VAL A 123 23.61 14.26 12.55
C VAL A 123 22.12 14.54 12.22
N GLU A 124 21.43 15.36 13.01
CA GLU A 124 20.05 15.80 12.72
C GLU A 124 19.97 16.71 11.48
N ASN A 125 21.01 17.50 11.19
CA ASN A 125 21.06 18.38 10.02
C ASN A 125 21.40 17.63 8.73
N GLU A 126 22.08 16.48 8.80
CA GLU A 126 22.31 15.61 7.63
C GLU A 126 21.01 14.96 7.15
N LEU A 127 20.17 14.45 8.05
CA LEU A 127 18.87 13.88 7.71
C LEU A 127 17.92 14.95 7.15
N ALA A 128 17.90 16.15 7.74
CA ALA A 128 17.15 17.27 7.19
C ALA A 128 17.65 17.68 5.80
N GLY A 129 18.96 17.72 5.57
CA GLY A 129 19.55 18.02 4.26
C GLY A 129 19.30 16.95 3.20
N VAL A 130 19.27 15.66 3.59
CA VAL A 130 18.91 14.54 2.70
C VAL A 130 17.43 14.55 2.36
N VAL A 131 16.55 14.78 3.35
CA VAL A 131 15.10 14.95 3.14
C VAL A 131 14.83 16.14 2.23
N GLN A 132 15.48 17.28 2.45
CA GLN A 132 15.35 18.47 1.61
C GLN A 132 15.86 18.23 0.17
N CYS A 133 16.89 17.40 -0.01
CA CYS A 133 17.36 16.98 -1.34
C CYS A 133 16.35 16.05 -2.06
N PHE A 134 15.69 15.14 -1.34
CA PHE A 134 14.61 14.32 -1.89
C PHE A 134 13.37 15.18 -2.20
N GLU A 135 12.98 16.09 -1.31
CA GLU A 135 11.86 17.01 -1.48
C GLU A 135 12.07 18.01 -2.62
N HIS A 136 13.30 18.45 -2.90
CA HIS A 136 13.62 19.25 -4.09
C HIS A 136 13.70 18.42 -5.38
N GLY A 137 14.07 17.15 -5.31
CA GLY A 137 14.13 16.25 -6.46
C GLY A 137 12.76 15.78 -6.95
N VAL A 138 11.79 15.63 -6.04
CA VAL A 138 10.42 15.17 -6.35
C VAL A 138 9.71 16.10 -7.34
N PRO A 139 9.65 17.44 -7.16
CA PRO A 139 9.04 18.35 -8.14
C PRO A 139 9.71 18.32 -9.52
N SER A 140 11.04 18.17 -9.59
CA SER A 140 11.78 18.06 -10.84
C SER A 140 11.49 16.74 -11.57
N LEU A 141 11.40 15.64 -10.81
CA LEU A 141 10.97 14.34 -11.32
C LEU A 141 9.52 14.38 -11.81
N LEU A 142 8.61 14.99 -11.05
CA LEU A 142 7.20 15.16 -11.41
C LEU A 142 7.02 15.99 -12.69
N SER A 143 7.77 17.09 -12.82
CA SER A 143 7.82 17.91 -14.04
C SER A 143 8.31 17.11 -15.25
N SER A 144 9.34 16.26 -15.08
CA SER A 144 9.84 15.39 -16.15
C SER A 144 8.87 14.27 -16.55
N LEU A 145 8.07 13.76 -15.62
CA LEU A 145 7.04 12.76 -15.87
C LEU A 145 5.86 13.34 -16.66
N SER A 146 5.45 14.58 -16.34
CA SER A 146 4.41 15.29 -17.10
C SER A 146 4.82 15.64 -18.53
N GLY A 147 6.11 15.94 -18.76
CA GLY A 147 6.59 16.38 -20.07
C GLY A 147 6.89 15.25 -21.07
N VAL A 148 7.23 14.05 -20.60
CA VAL A 148 7.72 12.96 -21.49
C VAL A 148 6.70 11.84 -21.63
N LYS A 149 5.92 11.52 -20.60
CA LYS A 149 5.16 10.25 -20.52
C LYS A 149 3.65 10.35 -20.65
N PHE A 150 3.14 11.54 -20.95
CA PHE A 150 1.70 11.80 -20.99
C PHE A 150 1.14 11.73 -22.42
N ILE A 151 0.12 10.90 -22.64
CA ILE A 151 -0.63 10.88 -23.90
C ILE A 151 -1.85 11.81 -23.75
N ASP A 152 -1.89 12.91 -24.51
CA ASP A 152 -3.04 13.84 -24.47
C ASP A 152 -4.35 13.18 -24.90
N ARG A 153 -4.32 12.23 -25.85
CA ARG A 153 -5.53 11.57 -26.38
C ARG A 153 -6.16 10.56 -25.42
N LEU A 154 -5.36 9.94 -24.56
CA LEU A 154 -5.82 8.96 -23.57
C LEU A 154 -5.87 9.54 -22.15
N HIS A 155 -5.41 10.78 -21.98
CA HIS A 155 -5.18 11.45 -20.69
C HIS A 155 -4.43 10.52 -19.72
N ALA A 156 -3.26 10.06 -20.14
CA ALA A 156 -2.66 8.80 -19.69
C ALA A 156 -1.16 8.87 -19.49
N PHE A 157 -0.62 8.11 -18.53
CA PHE A 157 0.78 7.67 -18.62
C PHE A 157 0.86 6.44 -19.52
N TYR A 158 1.65 6.51 -20.60
CA TYR A 158 1.88 5.33 -21.43
C TYR A 158 2.80 4.31 -20.76
N LEU A 159 2.68 3.04 -21.17
CA LEU A 159 3.37 1.91 -20.55
C LEU A 159 4.91 2.05 -20.61
N ALA A 160 5.44 2.43 -21.77
CA ALA A 160 6.86 2.74 -21.98
C ALA A 160 7.03 3.57 -23.26
N ASP A 161 8.19 4.22 -23.46
CA ASP A 161 8.48 5.04 -24.65
C ASP A 161 8.36 4.24 -25.96
N SER A 162 8.47 2.90 -25.89
CA SER A 162 8.27 1.98 -27.00
C SER A 162 6.82 1.50 -27.20
N HIS A 163 5.90 1.87 -26.29
CA HIS A 163 4.50 1.42 -26.23
C HIS A 163 3.63 2.60 -25.78
N THR A 164 3.46 3.57 -26.67
CA THR A 164 2.78 4.85 -26.41
C THR A 164 1.26 4.78 -26.56
N ASP A 165 0.69 3.63 -26.88
CA ASP A 165 -0.75 3.41 -27.14
C ASP A 165 -1.43 2.52 -26.08
N SER A 166 -0.66 2.06 -25.08
CA SER A 166 -1.12 1.17 -24.03
C SER A 166 -0.72 1.68 -22.64
N PHE A 167 -1.43 1.22 -21.62
CA PHE A 167 -1.19 1.59 -20.22
C PHE A 167 -1.45 0.42 -19.29
N SER A 168 -0.89 0.48 -18.08
CA SER A 168 -1.15 -0.50 -17.02
C SER A 168 -2.11 0.05 -15.96
N GLN A 169 -2.90 -0.86 -15.40
CA GLN A 169 -3.80 -0.57 -14.28
C GLN A 169 -3.04 0.00 -13.08
N GLU A 170 -1.90 -0.61 -12.74
CA GLU A 170 -1.08 -0.24 -11.60
C GLU A 170 -0.49 1.17 -11.74
N ALA A 171 0.01 1.55 -12.93
CA ALA A 171 0.61 2.87 -13.13
C ALA A 171 -0.40 4.00 -12.85
N TYR A 172 -1.64 3.83 -13.26
CA TYR A 172 -2.71 4.78 -13.01
C TYR A 172 -3.13 4.81 -11.54
N ALA A 173 -3.29 3.64 -10.92
CA ALA A 173 -3.62 3.54 -9.52
C ALA A 173 -2.53 4.19 -8.65
N LEU A 174 -1.26 3.89 -8.91
CA LEU A 174 -0.14 4.48 -8.21
C LEU A 174 -0.07 5.98 -8.43
N ALA A 175 -0.28 6.49 -9.64
CA ALA A 175 -0.29 7.93 -9.89
C ALA A 175 -1.33 8.67 -9.02
N ILE A 176 -2.49 8.06 -8.78
CA ILE A 176 -3.51 8.59 -7.86
C ILE A 176 -3.02 8.51 -6.41
N LEU A 177 -2.47 7.37 -6.00
CA LEU A 177 -2.03 7.13 -4.62
C LEU A 177 -0.82 7.96 -4.22
N SER A 178 0.03 8.35 -5.19
CA SER A 178 1.19 9.21 -4.97
C SER A 178 0.91 10.69 -5.21
N ASP A 179 -0.35 11.07 -5.52
CA ASP A 179 -0.74 12.45 -5.83
C ASP A 179 0.07 13.07 -6.98
N THR A 180 0.31 12.28 -8.03
CA THR A 180 1.12 12.67 -9.21
C THR A 180 0.29 12.77 -10.48
N VAL A 181 -1.04 12.80 -10.35
CA VAL A 181 -1.93 13.03 -11.48
C VAL A 181 -1.80 14.49 -11.93
N PRO A 182 -1.50 14.78 -13.21
CA PRO A 182 -1.43 16.14 -13.69
C PRO A 182 -2.77 16.88 -13.49
N SER A 183 -2.71 18.13 -13.00
CA SER A 183 -3.88 19.00 -12.83
C SER A 183 -4.14 19.93 -14.03
N THR A 184 -3.27 19.88 -15.04
CA THR A 184 -3.35 20.69 -16.26
C THR A 184 -4.13 19.97 -17.37
N GLY A 185 -4.76 20.73 -18.27
CA GLY A 185 -5.42 20.16 -19.46
C GLY A 185 -6.73 19.39 -19.19
N GLY A 186 -7.44 19.66 -18.09
CA GLY A 186 -8.72 18.98 -17.76
C GLY A 186 -8.55 17.55 -17.24
N VAL A 187 -7.30 17.14 -16.98
CA VAL A 187 -6.95 15.85 -16.41
C VAL A 187 -7.17 15.90 -14.90
N SER A 188 -7.76 14.84 -14.35
CA SER A 188 -8.00 14.70 -12.92
C SER A 188 -7.96 13.23 -12.53
N THR A 189 -7.89 12.97 -11.24
CA THR A 189 -8.05 11.63 -10.67
C THR A 189 -9.32 10.93 -11.17
N ARG A 190 -10.41 11.69 -11.36
CA ARG A 190 -11.66 11.16 -11.91
C ARG A 190 -11.49 10.72 -13.37
N THR A 191 -10.74 11.48 -14.16
CA THR A 191 -10.42 11.15 -15.55
C THR A 191 -9.66 9.82 -15.61
N PHE A 192 -8.68 9.60 -14.72
CA PHE A 192 -7.90 8.36 -14.65
C PHE A 192 -8.77 7.15 -14.30
N LEU A 193 -9.60 7.26 -13.26
CA LEU A 193 -10.52 6.18 -12.85
C LEU A 193 -11.52 5.86 -13.97
N SER A 194 -12.09 6.87 -14.63
CA SER A 194 -12.99 6.68 -15.77
C SER A 194 -12.31 6.06 -16.99
N SER A 195 -11.03 6.38 -17.24
CA SER A 195 -10.26 5.77 -18.34
C SER A 195 -9.93 4.30 -18.06
N MET A 196 -9.54 3.96 -16.83
CA MET A 196 -9.39 2.56 -16.41
C MET A 196 -10.72 1.80 -16.52
N ALA A 197 -11.82 2.39 -16.03
CA ALA A 197 -13.14 1.78 -16.12
C ALA A 197 -13.58 1.52 -17.57
N ARG A 198 -13.31 2.42 -18.51
CA ARG A 198 -13.68 2.21 -19.92
C ARG A 198 -12.80 1.20 -20.64
N SER A 199 -11.53 1.11 -20.30
CA SER A 199 -10.55 0.38 -21.13
C SER A 199 -10.09 -0.95 -20.53
N LEU A 200 -10.29 -1.17 -19.22
CA LEU A 200 -9.78 -2.35 -18.51
C LEU A 200 -10.90 -3.25 -17.96
N PHE A 201 -12.11 -2.72 -17.75
CA PHE A 201 -13.19 -3.45 -17.09
C PHE A 201 -13.75 -4.56 -17.99
N ILE A 202 -13.87 -5.74 -17.42
CA ILE A 202 -14.42 -6.97 -18.02
C ILE A 202 -15.28 -7.72 -17.01
N SER A 203 -16.03 -8.74 -17.39
CA SER A 203 -16.90 -9.47 -16.44
C SER A 203 -16.16 -10.03 -15.21
N ALA A 204 -14.90 -10.44 -15.37
CA ALA A 204 -14.06 -11.01 -14.32
C ALA A 204 -13.28 -9.97 -13.47
N GLY A 205 -13.53 -8.66 -13.66
CA GLY A 205 -12.81 -7.60 -12.96
C GLY A 205 -12.15 -6.62 -13.92
N ALA A 206 -10.86 -6.37 -13.74
CA ALA A 206 -10.13 -5.40 -14.55
C ALA A 206 -8.79 -5.95 -15.03
N LEU A 207 -8.50 -5.76 -16.32
CA LEU A 207 -7.25 -6.17 -16.93
C LEU A 207 -6.05 -5.41 -16.34
N ALA A 208 -4.93 -6.11 -16.17
CA ALA A 208 -3.69 -5.51 -15.69
C ALA A 208 -3.08 -4.52 -16.70
N PHE A 209 -3.31 -4.75 -18.00
CA PHE A 209 -2.85 -3.92 -19.11
C PHE A 209 -4.00 -3.66 -20.07
N SER A 210 -4.00 -2.50 -20.73
CA SER A 210 -5.04 -2.15 -21.71
C SER A 210 -5.04 -3.09 -22.92
N HIS A 211 -6.19 -3.25 -23.57
CA HIS A 211 -6.34 -4.15 -24.71
C HIS A 211 -5.31 -3.94 -25.83
N ASN A 212 -4.91 -2.70 -26.10
CA ASN A 212 -3.90 -2.37 -27.13
C ASN A 212 -2.56 -3.06 -26.86
N SER A 213 -2.21 -3.32 -25.60
CA SER A 213 -0.98 -4.03 -25.23
C SER A 213 -0.91 -5.45 -25.80
N ALA A 214 -2.05 -6.07 -26.14
CA ALA A 214 -2.10 -7.40 -26.73
C ALA A 214 -1.39 -7.45 -28.10
N ALA A 215 -1.49 -6.38 -28.90
CA ALA A 215 -0.82 -6.29 -30.19
C ALA A 215 0.72 -6.32 -30.05
N SER A 216 1.23 -5.94 -28.88
CA SER A 216 2.64 -5.99 -28.53
C SER A 216 3.03 -7.24 -27.72
N GLY A 217 2.16 -8.26 -27.70
CA GLY A 217 2.44 -9.55 -27.08
C GLY A 217 2.16 -9.62 -25.56
N TRP A 218 1.51 -8.62 -24.98
CA TRP A 218 1.16 -8.64 -23.56
C TRP A 218 -0.04 -9.56 -23.29
N SER A 219 0.11 -10.41 -22.28
CA SER A 219 -0.97 -11.31 -21.85
C SER A 219 -2.13 -10.54 -21.25
N GLN A 220 -3.35 -10.85 -21.71
CA GLN A 220 -4.58 -10.28 -21.18
C GLN A 220 -5.01 -11.08 -19.94
N LYS A 221 -4.69 -10.54 -18.77
CA LYS A 221 -4.94 -11.17 -17.46
C LYS A 221 -5.51 -10.17 -16.47
N VAL A 222 -6.26 -10.68 -15.51
CA VAL A 222 -6.69 -9.95 -14.33
C VAL A 222 -5.72 -10.26 -13.19
N SER A 223 -5.22 -9.22 -12.54
CA SER A 223 -4.28 -9.34 -11.41
C SER A 223 -4.93 -8.77 -10.16
N PRO A 224 -5.24 -9.61 -9.15
CA PRO A 224 -5.64 -9.17 -7.83
C PRO A 224 -4.65 -8.23 -7.16
N TYR A 225 -3.34 -8.37 -7.44
CA TYR A 225 -2.30 -7.46 -6.99
C TYR A 225 -2.49 -6.04 -7.56
N ALA A 226 -2.54 -5.91 -8.89
CA ALA A 226 -2.74 -4.59 -9.54
C ALA A 226 -4.13 -4.00 -9.22
N SER A 227 -5.15 -4.84 -9.16
CA SER A 227 -6.50 -4.44 -8.79
C SER A 227 -6.59 -4.01 -7.33
N GLY A 228 -5.69 -4.48 -6.46
CA GLY A 228 -5.58 -4.04 -5.07
C GLY A 228 -5.23 -2.56 -4.96
N TYR A 229 -4.22 -2.09 -5.70
CA TYR A 229 -3.90 -0.65 -5.76
C TYR A 229 -5.03 0.15 -6.40
N HIS A 230 -5.69 -0.39 -7.43
CA HIS A 230 -6.83 0.27 -8.06
C HIS A 230 -8.01 0.42 -7.09
N LEU A 231 -8.30 -0.61 -6.29
CA LEU A 231 -9.29 -0.57 -5.22
C LEU A 231 -8.92 0.48 -4.17
N GLN A 232 -7.66 0.52 -3.73
CA GLN A 232 -7.17 1.52 -2.80
C GLN A 232 -7.34 2.94 -3.36
N ALA A 233 -6.98 3.18 -4.63
CA ALA A 233 -7.14 4.48 -5.29
C ALA A 233 -8.62 4.88 -5.38
N ALA A 234 -9.51 3.94 -5.71
CA ALA A 234 -10.95 4.18 -5.74
C ALA A 234 -11.51 4.53 -4.36
N LEU A 235 -11.09 3.84 -3.31
CA LEU A 235 -11.55 4.08 -1.95
C LEU A 235 -11.00 5.40 -1.37
N LEU A 236 -9.73 5.71 -1.63
CA LEU A 236 -9.09 6.98 -1.23
C LEU A 236 -9.83 8.18 -1.82
N THR A 237 -10.25 8.05 -3.08
CA THR A 237 -10.96 9.09 -3.85
C THR A 237 -12.47 9.03 -3.71
N ARG A 238 -12.99 8.11 -2.89
CA ARG A 238 -14.42 7.85 -2.65
C ARG A 238 -15.22 7.53 -3.92
N ASN A 239 -14.58 6.92 -4.92
CA ASN A 239 -15.26 6.40 -6.08
C ASN A 239 -15.90 5.04 -5.77
N ALA A 240 -17.11 5.10 -5.19
CA ALA A 240 -17.86 3.90 -4.82
C ALA A 240 -18.16 2.99 -6.02
N ALA A 241 -18.47 3.55 -7.19
CA ALA A 241 -18.79 2.76 -8.38
C ALA A 241 -17.61 1.84 -8.79
N THR A 242 -16.40 2.41 -8.88
CA THR A 242 -15.18 1.64 -9.17
C THR A 242 -14.86 0.62 -8.07
N ALA A 243 -14.93 1.03 -6.80
CA ALA A 243 -14.62 0.14 -5.68
C ALA A 243 -15.58 -1.06 -5.62
N THR A 244 -16.89 -0.80 -5.69
CA THR A 244 -17.95 -1.81 -5.68
C THR A 244 -17.84 -2.74 -6.88
N TYR A 245 -17.57 -2.20 -8.08
CA TYR A 245 -17.35 -3.01 -9.27
C TYR A 245 -16.21 -4.02 -9.07
N LEU A 246 -15.02 -3.57 -8.65
CA LEU A 246 -13.87 -4.45 -8.45
C LEU A 246 -14.14 -5.49 -7.35
N LEU A 247 -14.71 -5.05 -6.21
CA LEU A 247 -15.07 -5.94 -5.10
C LEU A 247 -16.01 -7.06 -5.53
N HIS A 248 -17.06 -6.77 -6.28
CA HIS A 248 -18.03 -7.79 -6.68
C HIS A 248 -17.59 -8.65 -7.85
N THR A 249 -16.95 -8.08 -8.87
CA THR A 249 -16.60 -8.84 -10.09
C THR A 249 -15.36 -9.70 -9.89
N LEU A 250 -14.31 -9.16 -9.25
CA LEU A 250 -13.07 -9.89 -9.04
C LEU A 250 -13.10 -10.70 -7.74
N TRP A 251 -13.24 -10.04 -6.60
CA TRP A 251 -13.16 -10.75 -5.32
C TRP A 251 -14.44 -11.50 -4.98
N GLY A 252 -15.60 -11.02 -5.46
CA GLY A 252 -16.86 -11.73 -5.33
C GLY A 252 -16.84 -13.08 -6.07
N SER A 253 -16.23 -13.15 -7.26
CA SER A 253 -16.09 -14.43 -7.99
C SER A 253 -15.07 -15.37 -7.34
N ILE A 254 -13.92 -14.86 -6.88
CA ILE A 254 -12.92 -15.64 -6.14
C ILE A 254 -13.51 -16.22 -4.84
N GLY A 255 -14.35 -15.43 -4.15
CA GLY A 255 -14.94 -15.76 -2.86
C GLY A 255 -16.23 -16.59 -2.95
N ASP A 256 -16.74 -16.89 -4.14
CA ASP A 256 -18.00 -17.62 -4.33
C ASP A 256 -17.79 -19.13 -4.15
N PRO A 257 -18.43 -19.77 -3.14
CA PRO A 257 -18.37 -21.22 -2.95
C PRO A 257 -18.92 -22.03 -4.13
N ALA A 258 -19.77 -21.45 -4.98
CA ALA A 258 -20.28 -22.09 -6.20
C ALA A 258 -19.26 -22.10 -7.35
N HIS A 259 -18.15 -21.34 -7.24
CA HIS A 259 -17.11 -21.32 -8.27
C HIS A 259 -16.36 -22.65 -8.29
N GLY A 260 -16.21 -23.28 -9.46
CA GLY A 260 -15.56 -24.60 -9.60
C GLY A 260 -14.07 -24.69 -9.21
N ASN A 261 -13.46 -23.57 -8.83
CA ASN A 261 -12.07 -23.47 -8.35
C ASN A 261 -11.99 -22.82 -6.96
N TYR A 262 -13.11 -22.73 -6.25
CA TYR A 262 -13.16 -22.12 -4.92
C TYR A 262 -12.23 -22.85 -3.93
N THR A 263 -11.40 -22.08 -3.24
CA THR A 263 -10.43 -22.58 -2.25
C THR A 263 -10.63 -21.98 -0.86
N GLY A 264 -11.52 -20.99 -0.70
CA GLY A 264 -11.60 -20.17 0.51
C GLY A 264 -10.40 -19.22 0.71
N CYS A 265 -9.52 -19.10 -0.29
CA CYS A 265 -8.35 -18.20 -0.26
C CYS A 265 -8.36 -17.26 -1.46
N THR A 266 -7.55 -16.20 -1.40
CA THR A 266 -7.37 -15.26 -2.52
C THR A 266 -6.40 -15.80 -3.55
N TRP A 267 -6.55 -15.43 -4.83
CA TRP A 267 -5.82 -16.05 -5.94
C TRP A 267 -4.70 -15.18 -6.50
N GLU A 268 -3.79 -15.81 -7.22
CA GLU A 268 -2.63 -15.17 -7.83
C GLU A 268 -3.01 -14.32 -9.05
N THR A 269 -3.70 -14.91 -10.02
CA THR A 269 -4.09 -14.24 -11.26
C THR A 269 -5.22 -15.00 -11.93
N LEU A 270 -6.03 -14.27 -12.71
CA LEU A 270 -7.15 -14.83 -13.44
C LEU A 270 -6.99 -14.55 -14.94
N ASP A 271 -7.56 -15.43 -15.76
CA ASP A 271 -7.78 -15.14 -17.17
C ASP A 271 -8.98 -14.20 -17.38
N THR A 272 -9.25 -13.83 -18.63
CA THR A 272 -10.37 -12.94 -18.98
C THR A 272 -11.75 -13.54 -18.68
N SER A 273 -11.84 -14.85 -18.45
CA SER A 273 -13.07 -15.56 -18.09
C SER A 273 -13.27 -15.73 -16.58
N GLY A 274 -12.32 -15.25 -15.76
CA GLY A 274 -12.37 -15.40 -14.30
C GLY A 274 -11.87 -16.75 -13.79
N ARG A 275 -11.19 -17.54 -14.63
CA ARG A 275 -10.58 -18.82 -14.25
C ARG A 275 -9.09 -18.65 -13.91
N PRO A 276 -8.45 -19.65 -13.29
CA PRO A 276 -7.02 -19.58 -12.95
C PRO A 276 -6.13 -19.17 -14.13
N GLY A 277 -5.43 -18.04 -14.00
CA GLY A 277 -4.83 -17.33 -15.13
C GLY A 277 -3.58 -17.98 -15.73
N LEU A 278 -2.91 -18.88 -15.02
CA LEU A 278 -1.74 -19.64 -15.49
C LEU A 278 -2.09 -21.11 -15.78
N GLY A 279 -3.38 -21.49 -15.72
CA GLY A 279 -3.80 -22.88 -15.76
C GLY A 279 -3.50 -23.62 -14.45
N ALA A 280 -3.13 -24.90 -14.53
CA ALA A 280 -2.79 -25.74 -13.38
C ALA A 280 -1.77 -25.13 -12.39
N PRO A 281 -0.70 -24.41 -12.82
CA PRO A 281 0.26 -23.82 -11.88
C PRO A 281 -0.21 -22.56 -11.17
N THR A 282 -1.42 -22.03 -11.45
CA THR A 282 -1.91 -20.82 -10.78
C THR A 282 -2.06 -21.06 -9.28
N SER A 283 -1.45 -20.21 -8.46
CA SER A 283 -1.67 -20.27 -7.02
C SER A 283 -3.07 -19.75 -6.65
N LEU A 284 -3.90 -20.61 -6.05
CA LEU A 284 -5.25 -20.28 -5.56
C LEU A 284 -5.28 -19.96 -4.07
N CYS A 285 -4.11 -19.70 -3.48
CA CYS A 285 -3.93 -19.22 -2.12
C CYS A 285 -2.71 -18.29 -2.09
N HIS A 286 -2.87 -17.11 -2.66
CA HIS A 286 -1.83 -16.14 -2.88
C HIS A 286 -2.08 -14.85 -2.09
N ALA A 287 -1.10 -14.47 -1.26
CA ALA A 287 -1.23 -13.37 -0.31
C ALA A 287 -1.48 -12.02 -0.98
N TRP A 288 -0.90 -11.78 -2.17
CA TRP A 288 -1.11 -10.51 -2.87
C TRP A 288 -2.56 -10.26 -3.31
N GLY A 289 -3.42 -11.29 -3.23
CA GLY A 289 -4.82 -11.19 -3.62
C GLY A 289 -5.70 -10.66 -2.49
N SER A 290 -5.15 -10.46 -1.29
CA SER A 290 -5.90 -10.12 -0.08
C SER A 290 -6.12 -8.62 0.14
N ALA A 291 -5.98 -7.79 -0.90
CA ALA A 291 -6.15 -6.35 -0.78
C ALA A 291 -7.47 -5.92 -0.09
N PRO A 292 -8.65 -6.52 -0.37
CA PRO A 292 -9.90 -6.13 0.29
C PRO A 292 -9.84 -6.20 1.81
N THR A 293 -9.11 -7.16 2.39
CA THR A 293 -9.00 -7.29 3.85
C THR A 293 -8.44 -6.02 4.49
N ALA A 294 -7.35 -5.50 3.93
CA ALA A 294 -6.70 -4.30 4.45
C ALA A 294 -7.47 -3.04 4.05
N GLU A 295 -7.97 -2.98 2.82
CA GLU A 295 -8.61 -1.79 2.27
C GLU A 295 -10.00 -1.54 2.86
N LEU A 296 -10.82 -2.56 3.05
CA LEU A 296 -12.12 -2.43 3.71
C LEU A 296 -11.95 -2.04 5.19
N SER A 297 -10.96 -2.60 5.88
CA SER A 297 -10.65 -2.22 7.27
C SER A 297 -10.27 -0.73 7.40
N ARG A 298 -9.44 -0.22 6.47
CA ARG A 298 -8.97 1.17 6.46
C ARG A 298 -9.99 2.18 5.96
N HIS A 299 -10.86 1.78 5.02
CA HIS A 299 -11.76 2.71 4.33
C HIS A 299 -13.21 2.54 4.74
N VAL A 300 -13.73 1.30 4.83
CA VAL A 300 -15.12 1.06 5.27
C VAL A 300 -15.23 1.18 6.79
N GLY A 301 -14.30 0.57 7.52
CA GLY A 301 -14.14 0.86 8.96
C GLY A 301 -13.62 2.28 9.22
N GLY A 302 -12.91 2.85 8.25
CA GLY A 302 -12.43 4.23 8.27
C GLY A 302 -11.21 4.48 9.17
N ILE A 303 -10.65 3.45 9.81
CA ILE A 303 -9.57 3.60 10.80
C ILE A 303 -8.22 3.78 10.09
N ARG A 304 -7.53 4.89 10.36
CA ARG A 304 -6.22 5.21 9.80
C ARG A 304 -5.30 5.84 10.83
N ALA A 305 -4.01 5.55 10.71
CA ALA A 305 -2.98 6.26 11.46
C ALA A 305 -2.84 7.69 10.91
N ALA A 306 -2.85 8.69 11.79
CA ALA A 306 -2.49 10.07 11.44
C ALA A 306 -1.02 10.36 11.80
N THR A 307 -0.45 9.58 12.71
CA THR A 307 1.00 9.50 12.97
C THR A 307 1.43 8.05 13.10
N PRO A 308 2.72 7.74 12.89
CA PRO A 308 3.28 6.43 13.22
C PRO A 308 2.86 5.97 14.63
N GLY A 309 2.58 4.67 14.75
CA GLY A 309 2.20 4.05 16.02
C GLY A 309 0.81 4.43 16.57
N PHE A 310 -0.06 5.08 15.78
CA PHE A 310 -1.45 5.41 16.17
C PHE A 310 -1.60 6.33 17.40
N ARG A 311 -0.53 7.03 17.84
CA ARG A 311 -0.65 8.10 18.86
C ARG A 311 -1.68 9.16 18.45
N ARG A 312 -1.69 9.50 17.16
CA ARG A 312 -2.80 10.20 16.51
C ARG A 312 -3.43 9.32 15.45
N TRP A 313 -4.76 9.31 15.41
CA TRP A 313 -5.54 8.49 14.49
C TRP A 313 -6.70 9.28 13.87
N LYS A 314 -7.24 8.72 12.78
CA LYS A 314 -8.38 9.27 12.06
C LYS A 314 -9.40 8.15 11.82
N VAL A 315 -10.68 8.46 12.01
CA VAL A 315 -11.81 7.61 11.59
C VAL A 315 -12.62 8.36 10.54
N GLU A 316 -12.65 7.82 9.33
CA GLU A 316 -13.37 8.38 8.18
C GLU A 316 -13.96 7.27 7.31
N PRO A 317 -15.19 6.80 7.62
CA PRO A 317 -15.81 5.70 6.89
C PRO A 317 -16.21 6.07 5.44
N VAL A 318 -16.02 5.12 4.54
CA VAL A 318 -16.55 5.09 3.17
C VAL A 318 -17.61 3.99 3.12
N THR A 319 -18.88 4.36 2.97
CA THR A 319 -20.01 3.44 3.22
C THR A 319 -20.23 2.44 2.11
N LEU A 320 -19.87 2.77 0.86
CA LEU A 320 -20.10 1.93 -0.32
C LEU A 320 -21.57 1.46 -0.47
N GLY A 321 -22.52 2.23 0.06
CA GLY A 321 -23.94 1.85 0.06
C GLY A 321 -24.34 0.82 1.14
N LEU A 322 -23.41 0.37 1.98
CA LEU A 322 -23.71 -0.50 3.12
C LEU A 322 -24.52 0.26 4.17
N GLN A 323 -25.43 -0.48 4.84
CA GLN A 323 -26.25 0.06 5.91
C GLN A 323 -25.51 0.12 7.25
N TRP A 324 -24.49 -0.71 7.45
CA TRP A 324 -23.70 -0.73 8.67
C TRP A 324 -22.33 -1.36 8.41
N ALA A 325 -21.36 -1.04 9.26
CA ALA A 325 -20.13 -1.81 9.41
C ALA A 325 -19.58 -1.72 10.84
N ARG A 326 -18.89 -2.78 11.25
CA ARG A 326 -18.23 -2.92 12.55
C ARG A 326 -16.81 -3.42 12.32
N GLY A 327 -15.82 -2.80 12.96
CA GLY A 327 -14.43 -3.17 12.82
C GLY A 327 -13.60 -2.88 14.06
N ARG A 328 -12.53 -3.67 14.24
CA ARG A 328 -11.53 -3.51 15.31
C ARG A 328 -10.15 -3.51 14.67
N HIS A 329 -9.33 -2.52 15.01
CA HIS A 329 -7.97 -2.39 14.53
C HIS A 329 -6.99 -2.46 15.71
N PRO A 330 -6.11 -3.47 15.76
CA PRO A 330 -5.10 -3.55 16.82
C PRO A 330 -4.08 -2.42 16.66
N VAL A 331 -3.77 -1.74 17.76
CA VAL A 331 -2.80 -0.64 17.80
C VAL A 331 -1.91 -0.79 19.05
N PRO A 332 -0.74 -0.14 19.11
CA PRO A 332 0.01 -0.05 20.36
C PRO A 332 -0.89 0.50 21.49
N GLY A 333 -0.92 -0.19 22.63
CA GLY A 333 -1.74 0.20 23.78
C GLY A 333 -3.20 -0.28 23.74
N GLY A 334 -3.66 -0.97 22.69
CA GLY A 334 -4.98 -1.60 22.70
C GLY A 334 -5.63 -1.77 21.33
N VAL A 335 -6.90 -1.39 21.22
CA VAL A 335 -7.70 -1.54 20.00
C VAL A 335 -8.49 -0.28 19.72
N ILE A 336 -8.49 0.17 18.46
CA ILE A 336 -9.47 1.13 17.97
C ILE A 336 -10.66 0.34 17.41
N GLN A 337 -11.85 0.57 17.95
CA GLN A 337 -13.09 -0.04 17.48
C GLN A 337 -14.00 1.02 16.88
N VAL A 338 -14.57 0.72 15.72
CA VAL A 338 -15.52 1.58 15.03
C VAL A 338 -16.77 0.78 14.70
N ASP A 339 -17.91 1.36 15.04
CA ASP A 339 -19.24 0.84 14.83
C ASP A 339 -20.10 1.92 14.21
N TRP A 340 -20.59 1.72 12.98
CA TRP A 340 -21.52 2.67 12.37
C TRP A 340 -22.69 1.96 11.69
N SER A 341 -23.85 2.60 11.71
CA SER A 341 -25.07 2.10 11.09
C SER A 341 -26.01 3.23 10.70
N PHE A 342 -26.79 3.02 9.63
CA PHE A 342 -27.93 3.83 9.25
C PHE A 342 -29.21 3.12 9.71
N ASP A 343 -30.14 3.87 10.28
CA ASP A 343 -31.48 3.36 10.56
C ASP A 343 -32.39 3.39 9.32
N ARG A 344 -33.67 3.04 9.51
CA ARG A 344 -34.66 3.01 8.41
C ARG A 344 -34.93 4.40 7.81
N ASP A 345 -34.66 5.46 8.56
CA ASP A 345 -34.83 6.85 8.12
C ASP A 345 -33.52 7.40 7.51
N GLY A 346 -32.47 6.59 7.43
CA GLY A 346 -31.15 6.99 6.92
C GLY A 346 -30.33 7.80 7.91
N LEU A 347 -30.71 7.85 9.20
CA LEU A 347 -29.95 8.54 10.24
C LEU A 347 -28.74 7.71 10.65
N LEU A 348 -27.58 8.37 10.72
CA LEU A 348 -26.33 7.75 11.13
C LEU A 348 -26.21 7.68 12.65
N THR A 349 -25.92 6.48 13.16
CA THR A 349 -25.37 6.25 14.50
C THR A 349 -23.95 5.72 14.36
N MET A 350 -22.99 6.34 15.04
CA MET A 350 -21.59 5.90 15.04
C MET A 350 -20.97 5.95 16.44
N THR A 351 -20.25 4.88 16.79
CA THR A 351 -19.48 4.73 18.01
C THR A 351 -18.01 4.47 17.68
N VAL A 352 -17.11 5.18 18.36
CA VAL A 352 -15.66 5.01 18.23
C VAL A 352 -15.05 4.86 19.61
N ASN A 353 -14.33 3.76 19.82
CA ASN A 353 -13.56 3.50 21.03
C ASN A 353 -12.08 3.41 20.66
N ALA A 354 -11.20 3.99 21.49
CA ALA A 354 -9.76 3.98 21.26
C ALA A 354 -9.01 3.82 22.59
N PRO A 355 -7.74 3.38 22.57
CA PRO A 355 -6.92 3.28 23.78
C PRO A 355 -6.73 4.63 24.46
N VAL A 356 -6.51 4.58 25.77
CA VAL A 356 -6.06 5.73 26.57
C VAL A 356 -4.77 6.32 25.99
N ASP A 357 -4.55 7.61 26.22
CA ASP A 357 -3.36 8.36 25.74
C ASP A 357 -3.19 8.43 24.21
N THR A 358 -4.26 8.17 23.46
CA THR A 358 -4.32 8.41 22.01
C THR A 358 -5.29 9.56 21.67
N ASN A 359 -5.03 10.28 20.59
CA ASN A 359 -5.89 11.37 20.13
C ASN A 359 -6.41 11.11 18.72
N GLY A 360 -7.70 11.37 18.50
CA GLY A 360 -8.38 11.06 17.25
C GLY A 360 -8.99 12.26 16.55
N THR A 361 -9.24 12.10 15.25
CA THR A 361 -10.21 12.91 14.50
C THR A 361 -11.25 11.99 13.89
N VAL A 362 -12.53 12.29 14.15
CA VAL A 362 -13.65 11.52 13.59
C VAL A 362 -14.36 12.38 12.54
N LEU A 363 -14.52 11.83 11.34
CA LEU A 363 -15.24 12.42 10.22
C LEU A 363 -16.43 11.54 9.87
N LEU A 364 -17.58 12.18 9.63
CA LEU A 364 -18.77 11.49 9.17
C LEU A 364 -18.57 10.97 7.73
N PRO A 365 -19.16 9.80 7.38
CA PRO A 365 -19.17 9.32 6.02
C PRO A 365 -19.80 10.33 5.07
N ARG A 366 -19.33 10.34 3.82
CA ARG A 366 -19.85 11.21 2.76
C ARG A 366 -20.17 10.38 1.51
N PRO A 367 -21.33 10.58 0.87
CA PRO A 367 -22.46 11.40 1.37
C PRO A 367 -23.17 10.75 2.56
N LEU A 368 -23.83 11.56 3.38
CA LEU A 368 -24.86 11.05 4.31
C LEU A 368 -26.12 10.71 3.51
N GLN A 369 -26.91 9.74 3.98
CA GLN A 369 -28.18 9.41 3.33
C GLN A 369 -29.23 10.53 3.49
N VAL A 370 -29.14 11.30 4.58
CA VAL A 370 -30.01 12.45 4.84
C VAL A 370 -29.21 13.70 5.21
N LEU A 371 -29.77 14.88 4.92
CA LEU A 371 -29.14 16.17 5.22
C LEU A 371 -28.93 16.35 6.73
N LEU A 372 -27.69 16.65 7.12
CA LEU A 372 -27.33 16.92 8.51
C LEU A 372 -27.90 18.26 8.99
N LYS A 373 -29.00 18.23 9.74
CA LYS A 373 -29.59 19.43 10.38
C LYS A 373 -29.11 19.61 11.82
N ARG A 374 -29.14 18.54 12.61
CA ARG A 374 -28.76 18.53 14.02
C ARG A 374 -27.95 17.27 14.31
N TYR A 375 -27.05 17.37 15.29
CA TYR A 375 -26.28 16.24 15.77
C TYR A 375 -26.06 16.31 17.28
N GLN A 376 -25.92 15.15 17.89
CA GLN A 376 -25.50 14.99 19.28
C GLN A 376 -24.21 14.19 19.32
N VAL A 377 -23.24 14.64 20.11
CA VAL A 377 -21.95 13.95 20.30
C VAL A 377 -21.65 13.93 21.80
N SER A 378 -21.27 12.76 22.32
CA SER A 378 -20.70 12.60 23.66
C SER A 378 -19.17 12.46 23.59
N GLY A 379 -18.44 12.91 24.62
CA GLY A 379 -16.98 12.77 24.74
C GLY A 379 -16.21 14.11 24.84
N ALA A 380 -14.87 14.03 25.02
CA ALA A 380 -14.00 15.21 25.12
C ALA A 380 -13.69 15.81 23.74
N VAL A 381 -14.65 16.58 23.22
CA VAL A 381 -14.67 17.12 21.85
C VAL A 381 -14.22 18.58 21.82
N ARG A 382 -13.33 18.91 20.88
CA ARG A 382 -13.06 20.26 20.41
C ARG A 382 -13.60 20.40 18.98
N LYS A 383 -14.34 21.48 18.71
CA LYS A 383 -14.80 21.82 17.35
C LYS A 383 -13.78 22.74 16.71
N ASP A 384 -13.15 22.30 15.63
CA ASP A 384 -12.07 23.01 14.94
C ASP A 384 -12.35 23.22 13.44
N ILE A 385 -13.04 22.28 12.77
CA ILE A 385 -13.39 22.38 11.33
C ILE A 385 -14.87 22.02 11.12
N PRO A 386 -15.61 22.72 10.23
CA PRO A 386 -16.98 22.33 9.88
C PRO A 386 -17.05 20.88 9.36
N GLY A 387 -17.75 20.02 10.12
CA GLY A 387 -17.88 18.59 9.79
C GLY A 387 -16.76 17.69 10.32
N SER A 388 -15.83 18.20 11.15
CA SER A 388 -14.89 17.40 11.95
C SER A 388 -15.16 17.52 13.45
N LEU A 389 -14.74 16.50 14.19
CA LEU A 389 -14.69 16.48 15.63
C LEU A 389 -13.26 16.12 16.05
N LEU A 390 -12.58 17.01 16.77
CA LEU A 390 -11.22 16.81 17.27
C LEU A 390 -11.23 16.33 18.73
N PHE A 391 -10.45 15.29 19.06
CA PHE A 391 -10.40 14.70 20.40
C PHE A 391 -9.17 15.12 21.18
N ARG A 392 -9.37 15.50 22.45
CA ARG A 392 -8.32 15.62 23.49
C ARG A 392 -8.86 15.11 24.82
N GLN A 393 -8.25 14.07 25.40
CA GLN A 393 -8.60 13.63 26.74
C GLN A 393 -7.84 14.49 27.78
N TYR A 394 -8.57 15.11 28.73
CA TYR A 394 -8.02 15.70 29.95
C TYR A 394 -8.72 15.06 31.16
N SER A 395 -7.97 14.78 32.22
CA SER A 395 -8.46 14.21 33.48
C SER A 395 -8.62 15.32 34.52
N VAL A 396 -9.85 15.73 34.91
CA VAL A 396 -10.12 16.44 36.19
C VAL A 396 -11.58 16.25 36.67
N LEU A 397 -11.72 16.15 38.00
CA LEU A 397 -12.89 15.91 38.85
C LEU A 397 -13.72 17.20 39.19
N MET A 398 -15.01 17.00 39.48
CA MET A 398 -15.94 17.77 40.35
C MET A 398 -16.63 19.09 39.87
N GLY A 399 -17.97 19.15 40.03
CA GLY A 399 -18.76 20.39 40.18
C GLY A 399 -20.14 20.41 39.47
N VAL A 400 -21.24 20.31 40.23
CA VAL A 400 -22.64 20.42 39.77
C VAL A 400 -23.09 21.89 39.76
N PHE A 401 -23.79 22.38 38.73
CA PHE A 401 -24.93 23.33 38.86
C PHE A 401 -25.71 23.53 37.51
N MET A 402 -27.02 23.23 37.57
CA MET A 402 -28.21 23.67 36.81
C MET A 402 -28.26 23.79 35.25
N GLU A 403 -29.37 23.25 34.72
CA GLU A 403 -30.06 23.50 33.42
C GLU A 403 -29.56 22.95 32.07
N ARG A 404 -28.61 22.01 32.06
CA ARG A 404 -28.44 21.11 30.90
C ARG A 404 -28.16 19.70 31.39
N LEU A 405 -28.81 18.72 30.75
CA LEU A 405 -28.64 17.30 31.04
C LEU A 405 -27.18 16.89 30.68
N TRP A 406 -26.36 16.64 31.70
CA TRP A 406 -25.03 16.03 31.60
C TRP A 406 -25.10 14.54 32.01
N ILE A 407 -23.96 13.81 31.90
CA ILE A 407 -23.55 12.49 32.48
C ILE A 407 -23.13 11.49 31.36
N ARG A 408 -22.04 10.69 31.37
CA ARG A 408 -20.90 10.37 32.27
C ARG A 408 -19.68 9.99 31.38
N VAL A 409 -18.46 10.15 31.90
CA VAL A 409 -17.18 9.85 31.21
C VAL A 409 -16.69 8.46 31.56
N GLU A 410 -16.56 7.58 30.55
CA GLU A 410 -15.48 6.60 30.32
C GLU A 410 -15.52 6.16 28.84
N GLY A 411 -14.40 6.31 28.10
CA GLY A 411 -14.03 5.54 26.90
C GLY A 411 -14.94 5.46 25.65
N LEU A 412 -16.15 6.03 25.64
CA LEU A 412 -17.15 5.81 24.60
C LEU A 412 -17.61 7.14 23.98
N MET A 413 -17.61 7.20 22.65
CA MET A 413 -17.92 8.40 21.89
C MET A 413 -19.05 8.08 20.92
N VAL A 414 -20.23 8.67 21.10
CA VAL A 414 -21.42 8.35 20.30
C VAL A 414 -21.91 9.60 19.58
N ALA A 415 -22.00 9.51 18.25
CA ALA A 415 -22.56 10.55 17.41
C ALA A 415 -23.90 10.12 16.84
N TYR A 416 -24.92 10.96 17.00
CA TYR A 416 -26.27 10.79 16.44
C TYR A 416 -26.64 11.97 15.55
N GLN A 417 -27.38 11.71 14.48
CA GLN A 417 -28.10 12.73 13.74
C GLN A 417 -29.52 12.87 14.31
N LEU A 418 -29.92 14.09 14.67
CA LEU A 418 -31.24 14.38 15.26
C LEU A 418 -32.19 14.98 14.20
N ARG A 419 -33.50 14.75 14.41
CA ARG A 419 -34.58 15.28 13.56
C ARG A 419 -34.72 16.82 13.64
#